data_AF-A0A7C3CC50-F1
#
_entry.id   AF-A0A7C3CC50-F1
#
_cell.length_a   1.000
_cell.length_b   1.000
_cell.length_c   1.000
_cell.angle_alpha   90.00
_cell.angle_beta   90.00
_cell.angle_gamma   90.00
#
_symmetry.space_group_name_H-M   'P 1'
#
loop_
_entity.id
_entity.type
_entity.pdbx_description
1 polymer ?
#
loop_
_entity_poly.entity_id
_entity_poly.type
_entity_poly.pdbx_seq_one_letter_code
_entity_poly.pdbx_strand_id
1 'polypeptide(L)'
;KLWTSQYLNNASEALQVVEHYLLRWTIEQLFRTMKKKGFNQEATQLCSVDGILKQTAITFKAATQVMQLVNARDQQDAPPIETMFEEEEQMILKKVNERLEGKTEKLKNPFPFTQLSFAAWVIARLGGWKGYQAQKPAGPITMKIGLYKFKIMVEGFQLFNST
;
A
#
# COMPACT_ATOMS: atom_id res chain seq x y z
N LYS A 1 17.53 -19.50 18.15
CA LYS A 1 16.74 -19.58 19.41
C LYS A 1 15.95 -18.28 19.55
N LEU A 2 14.64 -18.36 19.82
CA LEU A 2 13.78 -17.20 20.02
C LEU A 2 13.37 -17.15 21.50
N TRP A 3 13.38 -15.96 22.08
CA TRP A 3 12.98 -15.72 23.47
C TRP A 3 11.71 -14.87 23.47
N THR A 4 10.71 -15.26 24.24
CA THR A 4 9.39 -14.59 24.28
C THR A 4 8.92 -14.46 25.73
N SER A 5 8.15 -13.41 26.01
CA SER A 5 7.44 -13.25 27.29
C SER A 5 6.12 -14.03 27.33
N GLN A 6 5.67 -14.57 26.19
CA GLN A 6 4.48 -15.40 26.12
C GLN A 6 4.76 -16.76 26.77
N TYR A 7 3.87 -17.20 27.66
CA TYR A 7 3.92 -18.54 28.22
C TYR A 7 3.44 -19.55 27.17
N LEU A 8 4.16 -20.66 27.02
CA LEU A 8 3.91 -21.65 25.96
C LEU A 8 3.55 -22.99 26.58
N ASN A 9 2.29 -23.38 26.45
CA ASN A 9 1.74 -24.62 26.98
C ASN A 9 1.72 -25.75 25.95
N ASN A 10 1.66 -25.41 24.67
CA ASN A 10 1.50 -26.37 23.58
C ASN A 10 2.20 -25.91 22.30
N ALA A 11 2.31 -26.83 21.34
CA ALA A 11 3.00 -26.57 20.06
C ALA A 11 2.31 -25.48 19.21
N SER A 12 0.98 -25.34 19.32
CA SER A 12 0.22 -24.32 18.57
C SER A 12 0.60 -22.90 19.00
N GLU A 13 0.70 -22.66 20.32
CA GLU A 13 1.16 -21.38 20.88
C GLU A 13 2.61 -21.07 20.46
N ALA A 14 3.49 -22.08 20.44
CA ALA A 14 4.85 -21.91 19.97
C ALA A 14 4.92 -21.54 18.47
N LEU A 15 4.05 -22.13 17.64
CA LEU A 15 3.94 -21.80 16.22
C LEU A 15 3.45 -20.37 16.00
N GLN A 16 2.48 -19.89 16.78
CA GLN A 16 2.02 -18.49 16.73
C GLN A 16 3.16 -17.51 17.02
N VAL A 17 4.02 -17.80 17.99
CA VAL A 17 5.21 -16.96 18.27
C VAL A 17 6.15 -16.92 17.06
N VAL A 18 6.34 -18.05 16.39
CA VAL A 18 7.16 -18.10 15.16
C VAL A 18 6.51 -17.28 14.06
N GLU A 19 5.19 -17.40 13.84
CA GLU A 19 4.44 -16.61 12.86
C GLU A 19 4.58 -15.11 13.11
N HIS A 20 4.45 -14.65 14.36
CA HIS A 20 4.70 -13.25 14.73
C HIS A 20 6.13 -12.81 14.40
N TYR A 21 7.13 -13.67 14.63
CA TYR A 21 8.52 -13.34 14.33
C TYR A 21 8.82 -13.29 12.83
N LEU A 22 8.13 -14.09 12.01
CA LEU A 22 8.24 -14.02 10.55
C LEU A 22 7.78 -12.65 10.02
N LEU A 23 6.82 -12.00 10.69
CA LEU A 23 6.36 -10.65 10.35
C LEU A 23 7.42 -9.57 10.63
N ARG A 24 8.51 -9.86 11.35
CA ARG A 24 9.61 -8.92 11.61
C ARG A 24 10.15 -8.30 10.32
N TRP A 25 10.19 -9.06 9.23
CA TRP A 25 10.69 -8.58 7.92
C TRP A 25 9.87 -7.41 7.35
N THR A 26 8.65 -7.18 7.83
CA THR A 26 7.79 -6.07 7.43
C THR A 26 8.46 -4.72 7.64
N ILE A 27 9.18 -4.53 8.75
CA ILE A 27 9.89 -3.27 9.02
C ILE A 27 11.03 -3.03 8.01
N GLU A 28 11.69 -4.09 7.57
CA GLU A 28 12.75 -3.99 6.56
C GLU A 28 12.18 -3.62 5.19
N GLN A 29 11.00 -4.12 4.84
CA GLN A 29 10.28 -3.67 3.64
C GLN A 29 9.85 -2.20 3.73
N LEU A 30 9.42 -1.73 4.90
CA LEU A 30 9.11 -0.32 5.12
C LEU A 30 10.35 0.55 4.88
N PHE A 31 11.48 0.24 5.53
CA PHE A 31 12.72 1.01 5.33
C PHE A 31 13.24 0.94 3.90
N ARG A 32 13.14 -0.22 3.24
CA ARG A 32 13.48 -0.36 1.82
C ARG A 32 12.62 0.55 0.93
N THR A 33 11.34 0.70 1.27
CA THR A 33 10.40 1.57 0.55
C THR A 33 10.71 3.05 0.77
N MET A 34 11.19 3.43 1.95
CA MET A 34 11.64 4.82 2.20
C MET A 34 12.94 5.19 1.49
N LYS A 35 13.91 4.27 1.47
CA LYS A 35 15.28 4.51 0.99
C LYS A 35 15.38 4.47 -0.54
N LYS A 36 16.61 4.27 -1.05
CA LYS A 36 16.99 4.36 -2.47
C LYS A 36 16.02 3.74 -3.48
N LYS A 37 15.42 2.58 -3.18
CA LYS A 37 14.56 1.87 -4.16
C LYS A 37 13.13 2.42 -4.24
N GLY A 38 12.65 3.15 -3.22
CA GLY A 38 11.29 3.71 -3.20
C GLY A 38 11.29 5.23 -3.24
N PHE A 39 11.24 5.90 -2.10
CA PHE A 39 11.18 7.38 -2.02
C PHE A 39 12.55 8.06 -2.12
N ASN A 40 13.64 7.30 -2.06
CA ASN A 40 15.01 7.81 -2.19
C ASN A 40 15.37 8.85 -1.13
N GLN A 41 14.90 8.67 0.12
CA GLN A 41 15.11 9.61 1.22
C GLN A 41 16.58 9.98 1.47
N GLU A 42 17.51 9.04 1.25
CA GLU A 42 18.96 9.23 1.44
C GLU A 42 19.59 10.17 0.40
N ALA A 43 18.84 10.54 -0.66
CA ALA A 43 19.25 11.52 -1.66
C ALA A 43 18.63 12.91 -1.43
N THR A 44 18.13 13.19 -0.20
CA THR A 44 17.62 14.51 0.15
C THR A 44 18.68 15.59 -0.09
N GLN A 45 18.23 16.74 -0.60
CA GLN A 45 19.04 17.94 -0.82
C GLN A 45 18.80 19.00 0.27
N LEU A 46 17.99 18.69 1.29
CA LEU A 46 17.79 19.60 2.41
C LEU A 46 19.07 19.65 3.26
N CYS A 47 19.52 20.87 3.55
CA CYS A 47 20.75 21.10 4.31
C CYS A 47 20.50 21.38 5.81
N SER A 48 19.24 21.51 6.23
CA SER A 48 18.88 21.75 7.64
C SER A 48 18.41 20.48 8.31
N VAL A 49 18.81 20.29 9.57
CA VAL A 49 18.38 19.14 10.39
C VAL A 49 16.84 19.10 10.49
N ASP A 50 16.21 20.24 10.77
CA ASP A 50 14.75 20.35 10.86
C ASP A 50 14.05 19.97 9.55
N GLY A 51 14.58 20.42 8.40
CA GLY A 51 14.03 20.06 7.09
C GLY A 51 14.13 18.56 6.82
N ILE A 52 15.30 17.96 7.09
CA ILE A 52 15.52 16.52 6.92
C ILE A 52 14.58 15.72 7.82
N LEU A 53 14.38 16.13 9.07
CA LEU A 53 13.47 15.45 10.01
C LEU A 53 12.01 15.50 9.51
N LYS A 54 11.54 16.66 9.08
CA LYS A 54 10.19 16.83 8.53
C LYS A 54 9.99 15.99 7.27
N GLN A 55 10.93 16.03 6.33
CA GLN A 55 10.86 15.21 5.12
C GLN A 55 10.88 13.71 5.46
N THR A 56 11.69 13.30 6.45
CA THR A 56 11.76 11.91 6.88
C THR A 56 10.41 11.45 7.44
N ALA A 57 9.75 12.27 8.27
CA ALA A 57 8.43 11.96 8.83
C ALA A 57 7.37 11.84 7.72
N ILE A 58 7.35 12.77 6.75
CA ILE A 58 6.44 12.72 5.60
C ILE A 58 6.68 11.45 4.77
N THR A 59 7.95 11.15 4.49
CA THR A 59 8.34 9.95 3.72
C THR A 59 7.98 8.67 4.46
N PHE A 60 8.10 8.65 5.79
CA PHE A 60 7.69 7.52 6.62
C PHE A 60 6.18 7.27 6.50
N LYS A 61 5.37 8.33 6.60
CA LYS A 61 3.91 8.23 6.40
C LYS A 61 3.58 7.69 5.00
N ALA A 62 4.20 8.23 3.95
CA ALA A 62 3.95 7.80 2.58
C ALA A 62 4.38 6.34 2.34
N ALA A 63 5.51 5.91 2.91
CA ALA A 63 5.95 4.51 2.84
C ALA A 63 5.02 3.57 3.61
N THR A 64 4.48 3.99 4.76
CA THR A 64 3.47 3.23 5.50
C THR A 64 2.20 3.04 4.67
N GLN A 65 1.71 4.10 4.01
CA GLN A 65 0.55 4.01 3.11
C GLN A 65 0.79 3.01 1.96
N VAL A 66 1.98 3.02 1.37
CA VAL A 66 2.38 2.02 0.37
C VAL A 66 2.35 0.60 0.96
N MET A 67 2.86 0.41 2.18
CA MET A 67 2.85 -0.90 2.83
C MET A 67 1.45 -1.35 3.25
N GLN A 68 0.55 -0.44 3.63
CA GLN A 68 -0.86 -0.76 3.89
C GLN A 68 -1.52 -1.36 2.64
N LEU A 69 -1.29 -0.77 1.47
CA LEU A 69 -1.77 -1.32 0.20
C LEU A 69 -1.13 -2.66 -0.15
N VAL A 70 0.19 -2.81 0.09
CA VAL A 70 0.89 -4.09 -0.14
C VAL A 70 0.32 -5.20 0.76
N ASN A 71 -0.02 -4.88 2.00
CA ASN A 71 -0.57 -5.84 2.95
C ASN A 71 -2.03 -6.17 2.61
N ALA A 72 -2.84 -5.18 2.23
CA ALA A 72 -4.24 -5.36 1.87
C ALA A 72 -4.45 -6.08 0.53
N ARG A 73 -3.43 -6.14 -0.34
CA ARG A 73 -3.55 -6.84 -1.63
C ARG A 73 -3.87 -8.32 -1.38
N ASP A 74 -4.75 -8.89 -2.19
CA ASP A 74 -5.13 -10.30 -2.13
C ASP A 74 -5.77 -10.75 -0.79
N GLN A 75 -6.18 -9.81 0.07
CA GLN A 75 -6.90 -10.09 1.31
C GLN A 75 -8.41 -9.91 1.13
N GLN A 76 -9.18 -10.97 1.39
CA GLN A 76 -10.65 -10.92 1.34
C GLN A 76 -11.24 -10.17 2.55
N ASP A 77 -10.53 -10.15 3.67
CA ASP A 77 -10.92 -9.46 4.91
C ASP A 77 -10.03 -8.23 5.15
N ALA A 78 -9.67 -7.52 4.07
CA ALA A 78 -8.89 -6.30 4.18
C ALA A 78 -9.64 -5.23 5.00
N PRO A 79 -8.91 -4.34 5.71
CA PRO A 79 -9.53 -3.24 6.43
C PRO A 79 -10.46 -2.39 5.56
N PRO A 80 -11.40 -1.65 6.16
CA PRO A 80 -12.26 -0.74 5.41
C PRO A 80 -11.47 0.29 4.60
N ILE A 81 -11.97 0.67 3.42
CA ILE A 81 -11.28 1.57 2.49
C ILE A 81 -11.06 2.97 3.08
N GLU A 82 -11.95 3.43 3.95
CA GLU A 82 -11.90 4.70 4.68
C GLU A 82 -10.72 4.80 5.66
N THR A 83 -10.06 3.68 5.98
CA THR A 83 -8.83 3.69 6.78
C THR A 83 -7.68 4.42 6.08
N MET A 84 -7.77 4.62 4.76
CA MET A 84 -6.72 5.26 3.96
C MET A 84 -7.25 6.32 2.97
N PHE A 85 -8.49 6.21 2.51
CA PHE A 85 -9.03 7.07 1.45
C PHE A 85 -10.31 7.78 1.90
N GLU A 86 -10.37 9.09 1.70
CA GLU A 86 -11.57 9.89 1.97
C GLU A 86 -12.68 9.61 0.94
N GLU A 87 -13.93 9.99 1.24
CA GLU A 87 -15.09 9.67 0.40
C GLU A 87 -14.92 10.12 -1.06
N GLU A 88 -14.35 11.32 -1.29
CA GLU A 88 -14.04 11.81 -2.63
C GLU A 88 -13.04 10.89 -3.35
N GLU A 89 -11.97 10.50 -2.66
CA GLU A 89 -10.96 9.60 -3.21
C GLU A 89 -11.54 8.23 -3.51
N GLN A 90 -12.45 7.72 -2.67
CA GLN A 90 -13.16 6.47 -2.92
C GLN A 90 -14.02 6.57 -4.19
N MET A 91 -14.74 7.67 -4.39
CA MET A 91 -15.50 7.89 -5.64
C MET A 91 -14.59 7.90 -6.87
N ILE A 92 -13.42 8.55 -6.78
CA ILE A 92 -12.43 8.58 -7.87
C ILE A 92 -11.86 7.18 -8.10
N LEU A 93 -11.52 6.43 -7.05
CA LEU A 93 -11.06 5.04 -7.16
C LEU A 93 -12.07 4.16 -7.90
N LYS A 94 -13.37 4.33 -7.64
CA LYS A 94 -14.44 3.62 -8.35
C LYS A 94 -14.42 3.92 -9.85
N LYS A 95 -14.36 5.20 -10.24
CA LYS A 95 -14.29 5.60 -11.65
C LYS A 95 -13.01 5.11 -12.34
N VAL A 96 -11.89 5.14 -11.62
CA VAL A 96 -10.61 4.61 -12.12
C VAL A 96 -10.68 3.10 -12.29
N ASN A 97 -11.32 2.37 -11.37
CA ASN A 97 -11.54 0.93 -11.48
C ASN A 97 -12.27 0.59 -12.78
N GLU A 98 -13.44 1.21 -13.02
CA GLU A 98 -14.25 0.99 -14.23
C GLU A 98 -13.44 1.19 -15.52
N ARG A 99 -12.51 2.14 -15.54
CA ARG A 99 -11.59 2.37 -16.67
C ARG A 99 -10.49 1.31 -16.80
N LEU A 100 -10.00 0.77 -15.68
CA LEU A 100 -8.86 -0.15 -15.64
C LEU A 100 -9.26 -1.64 -15.73
N GLU A 101 -10.53 -1.96 -15.46
CA GLU A 101 -11.05 -3.30 -15.64
C GLU A 101 -10.92 -3.77 -17.09
N GLY A 102 -10.47 -5.02 -17.24
CA GLY A 102 -10.41 -5.65 -18.56
C GLY A 102 -11.77 -6.19 -18.99
N LYS A 103 -11.86 -6.60 -20.26
CA LYS A 103 -13.09 -7.20 -20.81
C LYS A 103 -13.44 -8.56 -20.22
N THR A 104 -12.46 -9.26 -19.66
CA THR A 104 -12.61 -10.62 -19.13
C THR A 104 -12.77 -10.58 -17.61
N GLU A 105 -13.54 -11.52 -17.05
CA GLU A 105 -13.73 -11.65 -15.59
C GLU A 105 -12.41 -11.74 -14.81
N LYS A 106 -11.40 -12.41 -15.38
CA LYS A 106 -10.05 -12.53 -14.80
C LYS A 106 -9.28 -11.20 -14.67
N LEU A 107 -9.76 -10.12 -15.30
CA LEU A 107 -9.15 -8.79 -15.30
C LEU A 107 -10.05 -7.74 -14.62
N LYS A 108 -11.16 -8.18 -14.01
CA LYS A 108 -11.97 -7.35 -13.14
C LYS A 108 -11.42 -7.35 -11.72
N ASN A 109 -11.83 -6.36 -10.94
CA ASN A 109 -11.47 -6.28 -9.55
C ASN A 109 -12.35 -7.25 -8.74
N PRO A 110 -11.79 -8.28 -8.09
CA PRO A 110 -12.58 -9.27 -7.38
C PRO A 110 -13.02 -8.81 -5.98
N PHE A 111 -12.55 -7.64 -5.53
CA PHE A 111 -12.73 -7.18 -4.15
C PHE A 111 -13.94 -6.24 -4.01
N PRO A 112 -14.63 -6.26 -2.86
CA PRO A 112 -15.68 -5.29 -2.55
C PRO A 112 -15.13 -3.86 -2.50
N PHE A 113 -15.87 -2.91 -3.06
CA PHE A 113 -15.53 -1.48 -3.07
C PHE A 113 -15.24 -0.89 -1.67
N THR A 114 -15.87 -1.44 -0.64
CA THR A 114 -15.73 -0.98 0.75
C THR A 114 -14.41 -1.39 1.41
N GLN A 115 -13.58 -2.20 0.75
CA GLN A 115 -12.35 -2.75 1.33
C GLN A 115 -11.09 -2.13 0.73
N LEU A 116 -10.04 -2.06 1.54
CA LEU A 116 -8.73 -1.57 1.11
C LEU A 116 -8.09 -2.46 0.03
N SER A 117 -8.48 -3.73 -0.07
CA SER A 117 -8.07 -4.65 -1.15
C SER A 117 -8.55 -4.19 -2.53
N PHE A 118 -9.76 -3.59 -2.63
CA PHE A 118 -10.24 -2.96 -3.85
C PHE A 118 -9.34 -1.82 -4.29
N ALA A 119 -9.01 -0.92 -3.35
CA ALA A 119 -8.09 0.19 -3.63
C ALA A 119 -6.70 -0.33 -4.00
N ALA A 120 -6.17 -1.32 -3.28
CA ALA A 120 -4.88 -1.93 -3.58
C ALA A 120 -4.81 -2.50 -5.00
N TRP A 121 -5.88 -3.14 -5.48
CA TRP A 121 -5.98 -3.63 -6.85
C TRP A 121 -5.94 -2.49 -7.87
N VAL A 122 -6.74 -1.43 -7.68
CA VAL A 122 -6.78 -0.25 -8.57
C VAL A 122 -5.43 0.45 -8.61
N ILE A 123 -4.83 0.70 -7.44
CA ILE A 123 -3.52 1.31 -7.31
C ILE A 123 -2.44 0.45 -7.97
N ALA A 124 -2.47 -0.87 -7.79
CA ALA A 124 -1.55 -1.78 -8.47
C ALA A 124 -1.65 -1.66 -10.00
N ARG A 125 -2.87 -1.58 -10.56
CA ARG A 125 -3.10 -1.40 -12.00
C ARG A 125 -2.53 -0.07 -12.51
N LEU A 126 -2.74 1.03 -11.79
CA LEU A 126 -2.12 2.33 -12.11
C LEU A 126 -0.58 2.26 -12.05
N GLY A 127 -0.05 1.45 -11.14
CA GLY A 127 1.37 1.15 -10.97
C GLY A 127 1.99 0.31 -12.08
N GLY A 128 1.19 -0.21 -13.02
CA GLY A 128 1.65 -1.02 -14.15
C GLY A 128 1.56 -2.53 -13.92
N TRP A 129 0.91 -3.00 -12.85
CA TRP A 129 0.54 -4.41 -12.73
C TRP A 129 -0.55 -4.76 -13.75
N LYS A 130 -0.45 -5.93 -14.38
CA LYS A 130 -1.33 -6.31 -15.51
C LYS A 130 -2.70 -6.85 -15.08
N GLY A 131 -2.92 -7.13 -13.79
CA GLY A 131 -4.20 -7.63 -13.27
C GLY A 131 -4.32 -9.15 -13.21
N TYR A 132 -3.34 -9.90 -13.72
CA TYR A 132 -3.40 -11.37 -13.70
C TYR A 132 -2.96 -11.94 -12.36
N GLN A 133 -3.83 -12.69 -11.69
CA GLN A 133 -3.52 -13.38 -10.43
C GLN A 133 -2.37 -14.40 -10.54
N ALA A 134 -2.16 -15.00 -11.72
CA ALA A 134 -1.04 -15.90 -11.97
C ALA A 134 0.32 -15.18 -12.03
N GLN A 135 0.34 -13.85 -12.18
CA GLN A 135 1.58 -13.07 -12.18
C GLN A 135 1.99 -12.72 -10.75
N LYS A 136 3.28 -12.42 -10.59
CA LYS A 136 3.81 -11.90 -9.33
C LYS A 136 2.97 -10.71 -8.84
N PRO A 137 2.54 -10.71 -7.58
CA PRO A 137 1.68 -9.66 -7.07
C PRO A 137 2.42 -8.33 -6.98
N ALA A 138 1.66 -7.23 -7.04
CA ALA A 138 2.20 -5.87 -7.09
C ALA A 138 2.98 -5.52 -5.82
N GLY A 139 4.29 -5.33 -5.96
CA GLY A 139 5.19 -5.00 -4.84
C GLY A 139 5.14 -3.52 -4.43
N PRO A 140 5.90 -3.13 -3.38
CA PRO A 140 5.89 -1.76 -2.86
C PRO A 140 6.17 -0.68 -3.90
N ILE A 141 7.06 -0.93 -4.87
CA ILE A 141 7.40 0.06 -5.90
C ILE A 141 6.24 0.28 -6.88
N THR A 142 5.57 -0.81 -7.28
CA THR A 142 4.37 -0.74 -8.11
C THR A 142 3.27 0.04 -7.39
N MET A 143 3.02 -0.27 -6.12
CA MET A 143 2.03 0.44 -5.30
C MET A 143 2.39 1.93 -5.13
N LYS A 144 3.66 2.27 -4.89
CA LYS A 144 4.15 3.66 -4.82
C LYS A 144 3.84 4.44 -6.09
N ILE A 145 4.17 3.86 -7.25
CA ILE A 145 3.94 4.51 -8.56
C ILE A 145 2.44 4.70 -8.79
N GLY A 146 1.63 3.68 -8.49
CA GLY A 146 0.18 3.77 -8.62
C GLY A 146 -0.44 4.83 -7.73
N LEU A 147 -0.02 4.87 -6.46
CA LEU A 147 -0.52 5.82 -5.47
C LEU A 147 -0.16 7.26 -5.85
N TYR A 148 1.06 7.48 -6.34
CA TYR A 148 1.48 8.79 -6.86
C TYR A 148 0.60 9.25 -8.04
N LYS A 149 0.39 8.38 -9.04
CA LYS A 149 -0.50 8.68 -10.17
C LYS A 149 -1.94 8.96 -9.73
N PHE A 150 -2.43 8.20 -8.76
CA PHE A 150 -3.76 8.39 -8.21
C PHE A 150 -3.90 9.76 -7.54
N LYS A 151 -2.95 10.17 -6.70
CA LYS A 151 -2.97 11.50 -6.05
C LYS A 151 -2.98 12.64 -7.08
N ILE A 152 -2.23 12.52 -8.18
CA ILE A 152 -2.31 13.50 -9.30
C ILE A 152 -3.73 13.55 -9.90
N MET A 153 -4.41 12.41 -10.06
CA MET A 153 -5.78 12.39 -10.58
C MET A 153 -6.77 13.03 -9.60
N VAL A 154 -6.57 12.85 -8.29
CA VAL A 154 -7.36 13.52 -7.25
C VAL A 154 -7.18 15.03 -7.34
N GLU A 155 -5.94 15.52 -7.38
CA GLU A 155 -5.65 16.95 -7.55
C GLU A 155 -6.31 17.52 -8.83
N GLY A 156 -6.23 16.79 -9.95
CA GLY A 156 -6.87 17.20 -11.20
C GLY A 156 -8.40 17.25 -11.12
N PHE A 157 -9.02 16.32 -10.41
CA PHE A 157 -10.47 16.31 -10.17
C PHE A 157 -10.91 17.48 -9.29
N GLN A 158 -10.15 17.77 -8.23
CA GLN A 158 -10.39 18.90 -7.33
C GLN A 158 -10.28 20.24 -8.07
N LEU A 159 -9.24 20.41 -8.89
CA LEU A 159 -9.07 21.60 -9.72
C LEU A 159 -10.27 21.81 -10.66
N PHE A 160 -10.73 20.75 -11.34
CA PHE A 160 -11.87 20.83 -12.25
C PHE A 160 -13.18 21.22 -11.54
N ASN A 161 -13.43 20.71 -10.33
CA ASN A 161 -14.65 21.01 -9.57
C ASN A 161 -14.58 22.31 -8.75
N SER A 162 -13.40 22.90 -8.59
CA SER A 162 -13.20 24.16 -7.88
C SER A 162 -13.57 25.41 -8.70
N THR A 163 -14.03 25.23 -9.93
CA THR A 163 -14.52 26.27 -10.85
C THR A 163 -16.05 26.26 -10.88
#